data_AF-A0A958US56-F1
#
_entry.id   AF-A0A958US56-F1
#
_cell.length_a   1.000
_cell.length_b   1.000
_cell.length_c   1.000
_cell.angle_alpha   90.00
_cell.angle_beta   90.00
_cell.angle_gamma   90.00
#
_symmetry.space_group_name_H-M   'P 1'
#
loop_
_entity.id
_entity.type
_entity.pdbx_description
1 polymer ?
#
loop_
_entity_poly.entity_id
_entity_poly.type
_entity_poly.pdbx_seq_one_letter_code
_entity_poly.pdbx_strand_id
1 'polypeptide(L)'
;DKKWLLLDRNAPTFETVLENPILYNEAYLYLESHTSPKKLHNSVRKNETIFFEYQLLNSLELEQIYFLIDSGSSTVKTKPTAVKFQNQILSLEYTFKRIGFYDVHLYIEDNLIATYVFEVKK
;
A
#
# COMPACT_ATOMS: atom_id res chain seq x y z
N ASP A 1 -10.46 27.33 13.18
CA ASP A 1 -10.76 26.57 14.40
C ASP A 1 -10.77 25.08 14.09
N LYS A 2 -9.88 24.27 14.70
CA LYS A 2 -9.72 22.82 14.43
C LYS A 2 -10.54 21.92 15.39
N LYS A 3 -11.49 22.49 16.13
CA LYS A 3 -12.23 21.84 17.24
C LYS A 3 -13.09 20.62 16.85
N TRP A 4 -13.32 20.39 15.55
CA TRP A 4 -14.09 19.23 15.04
C TRP A 4 -13.22 17.99 14.83
N LEU A 5 -11.90 18.15 14.81
CA LEU A 5 -10.99 17.02 14.74
C LEU A 5 -10.84 16.48 16.16
N LEU A 6 -11.18 15.21 16.37
CA LEU A 6 -10.98 14.47 17.63
C LEU A 6 -9.49 14.25 17.98
N LEU A 7 -8.58 14.98 17.32
CA LEU A 7 -7.13 14.78 17.38
C LEU A 7 -6.50 16.02 18.02
N ASP A 8 -6.26 15.94 19.33
CA ASP A 8 -5.93 17.12 20.15
C ASP A 8 -4.53 17.71 19.91
N ARG A 9 -3.53 16.89 19.58
CA ARG A 9 -2.11 17.33 19.60
C ARG A 9 -1.30 17.06 18.33
N ASN A 10 -1.74 16.14 17.48
CA ASN A 10 -1.07 15.75 16.23
C ASN A 10 -2.07 15.55 15.07
N ALA A 11 -3.08 16.42 14.96
CA ALA A 11 -4.02 16.36 13.85
C ALA A 11 -3.25 16.48 12.51
N PRO A 12 -3.42 15.52 11.57
CA PRO A 12 -2.81 15.62 10.26
C PRO A 12 -3.31 16.87 9.55
N THR A 13 -2.47 17.46 8.70
CA THR A 13 -2.93 18.55 7.84
C THR A 13 -3.84 17.98 6.74
N PHE A 14 -4.66 18.83 6.13
CA PHE A 14 -5.49 18.41 5.00
C PHE A 14 -4.63 17.82 3.88
N GLU A 15 -3.49 18.45 3.59
CA GLU A 15 -2.51 18.00 2.61
C GLU A 15 -1.95 16.62 2.97
N THR A 16 -1.65 16.39 4.25
CA THR A 16 -1.15 15.09 4.72
C THR A 16 -2.20 14.00 4.51
N VAL A 17 -3.48 14.28 4.78
CA VAL A 17 -4.58 13.33 4.53
C VAL A 17 -4.75 13.07 3.04
N LEU A 18 -4.66 14.12 2.20
CA LEU A 18 -4.79 14.01 0.76
C LEU A 18 -3.63 13.22 0.12
N GLU A 19 -2.43 13.35 0.66
CA GLU A 19 -1.25 12.64 0.17
C GLU A 19 -1.18 11.18 0.63
N ASN A 20 -1.90 10.77 1.66
CA ASN A 20 -1.84 9.40 2.18
C ASN A 20 -2.45 8.38 1.20
N PRO A 21 -1.97 7.12 1.20
CA PRO A 21 -2.62 6.04 0.48
C PRO A 21 -4.06 5.83 0.93
N ILE A 22 -4.86 5.24 0.04
CA ILE A 22 -6.22 4.87 0.38
C ILE A 22 -6.19 3.51 1.05
N LEU A 23 -6.53 3.46 2.34
CA LEU A 23 -6.77 2.22 3.08
C LEU A 23 -8.28 1.96 3.10
N TYR A 24 -8.68 0.72 2.81
CA TYR A 24 -10.09 0.33 2.77
C TYR A 24 -10.53 -0.25 4.12
N ASN A 25 -11.84 -0.36 4.33
CA ASN A 25 -12.39 -0.81 5.61
C ASN A 25 -11.88 -2.19 6.01
N GLU A 26 -11.71 -3.08 5.03
CA GLU A 26 -11.23 -4.44 5.21
C GLU A 26 -9.76 -4.47 5.67
N ALA A 27 -8.97 -3.42 5.42
CA ALA A 27 -7.61 -3.32 5.90
C ALA A 27 -7.52 -3.43 7.43
N TYR A 28 -8.51 -2.89 8.15
CA TYR A 28 -8.56 -2.92 9.61
C TYR A 28 -8.87 -4.31 10.19
N LEU A 29 -9.20 -5.30 9.36
CA LEU A 29 -9.27 -6.71 9.77
C LEU A 29 -7.89 -7.34 9.91
N TYR A 30 -6.89 -6.78 9.21
CA TYR A 30 -5.55 -7.35 9.10
C TYR A 30 -4.48 -6.47 9.73
N LEU A 31 -4.60 -5.15 9.58
CA LEU A 31 -3.55 -4.19 9.85
C LEU A 31 -3.75 -3.48 11.19
N GLU A 32 -2.72 -3.51 12.04
CA GLU A 32 -2.60 -2.60 13.18
C GLU A 32 -2.13 -1.22 12.70
N SER A 33 -1.17 -1.19 11.77
CA SER A 33 -0.71 0.04 11.16
C SER A 33 -0.11 -0.16 9.77
N HIS A 34 -0.05 0.92 9.01
CA HIS A 34 0.55 0.97 7.67
C HIS A 34 1.78 1.89 7.71
N THR A 35 2.94 1.37 7.29
CA THR A 35 4.23 2.08 7.39
C THR A 35 4.70 2.61 6.03
N SER A 36 4.55 1.82 4.97
CA SER A 36 5.06 2.14 3.62
C SER A 36 4.23 1.47 2.52
N PRO A 37 4.07 2.11 1.34
CA PRO A 37 4.47 3.48 0.97
C PRO A 37 3.64 4.57 1.65
N LYS A 38 4.26 5.66 2.12
CA LYS A 38 3.56 6.73 2.87
C LYS A 38 2.68 7.66 2.03
N LYS A 39 2.81 7.61 0.70
CA LYS A 39 2.06 8.48 -0.20
C LYS A 39 1.20 7.66 -1.15
N LEU A 40 0.05 8.22 -1.53
CA LEU A 40 -0.76 7.73 -2.64
C LEU A 40 0.04 7.80 -3.92
N HIS A 41 0.58 8.97 -4.28
CA HIS A 41 1.39 9.15 -5.49
C HIS A 41 2.88 8.96 -5.20
N ASN A 42 3.49 8.01 -5.91
CA ASN A 42 4.90 7.66 -5.78
C ASN A 42 5.58 7.75 -7.16
N SER A 43 6.81 8.26 -7.20
CA SER A 43 7.63 8.29 -8.41
C SER A 43 8.85 7.40 -8.20
N VAL A 44 9.02 6.39 -9.05
CA VAL A 44 10.08 5.37 -8.93
C VAL A 44 10.76 5.14 -10.27
N ARG A 45 11.95 4.53 -10.27
CA ARG A 45 12.63 4.12 -11.50
C ARG A 45 12.24 2.70 -11.91
N LYS A 46 12.28 2.44 -13.20
CA LYS A 46 12.17 1.09 -13.74
C LYS A 46 13.25 0.20 -13.10
N ASN A 47 12.86 -1.02 -12.76
CA ASN A 47 13.69 -2.00 -12.05
C ASN A 47 14.08 -1.63 -10.61
N GLU A 48 13.58 -0.53 -10.06
CA GLU A 48 13.67 -0.23 -8.64
C GLU A 48 12.75 -1.15 -7.84
N THR A 49 13.23 -1.64 -6.70
CA THR A 49 12.41 -2.42 -5.76
C THR A 49 11.70 -1.48 -4.80
N ILE A 50 10.38 -1.60 -4.77
CA ILE A 50 9.50 -0.88 -3.85
C ILE A 50 9.22 -1.79 -2.67
N PHE A 51 9.26 -1.20 -1.48
CA PHE A 51 8.96 -1.87 -0.22
C PHE A 51 7.61 -1.41 0.32
N PHE A 52 6.72 -2.37 0.51
CA PHE A 52 5.47 -2.19 1.21
C PHE A 52 5.62 -2.82 2.60
N GLU A 53 5.22 -2.10 3.63
CA GLU A 53 5.41 -2.55 5.00
C GLU A 53 4.18 -2.22 5.84
N TYR A 54 3.70 -3.25 6.53
CA TYR A 54 2.49 -3.21 7.34
C TYR A 54 2.74 -3.96 8.65
N GLN A 55 2.20 -3.41 9.74
CA GLN A 55 2.10 -4.12 11.01
C GLN A 55 0.75 -4.86 11.02
N LEU A 56 0.77 -6.18 11.21
CA LEU A 56 -0.44 -7.00 11.31
C LEU A 56 -0.94 -7.05 12.75
N LEU A 57 -2.27 -7.14 12.93
CA LEU A 57 -2.91 -7.27 14.24
C LEU A 57 -2.53 -8.58 14.95
N ASN A 58 -2.41 -9.67 14.19
CA ASN A 58 -2.15 -11.02 14.71
C ASN A 58 -1.14 -11.74 13.79
N SER A 59 -0.56 -12.85 14.28
CA SER A 59 0.15 -13.82 13.43
C SER A 59 -0.84 -14.63 12.58
N LEU A 60 -1.40 -13.99 11.56
CA LEU A 60 -2.24 -14.68 10.58
C LEU A 60 -1.35 -15.48 9.63
N GLU A 61 -1.69 -16.75 9.41
CA GLU A 61 -1.22 -17.46 8.23
C GLU A 61 -1.97 -16.86 7.03
N LEU A 62 -1.36 -15.86 6.39
CA LEU A 62 -1.90 -15.26 5.18
C LEU A 62 -1.59 -16.19 4.02
N GLU A 63 -2.62 -16.82 3.46
CA GLU A 63 -2.49 -17.81 2.40
C GLU A 63 -2.33 -17.13 1.04
N GLN A 64 -2.97 -15.98 0.84
CA GLN A 64 -2.94 -15.26 -0.42
C GLN A 64 -2.63 -13.77 -0.25
N ILE A 65 -1.51 -13.33 -0.81
CA ILE A 65 -1.15 -11.90 -0.92
C ILE A 65 -0.81 -11.61 -2.37
N TYR A 66 -1.49 -10.63 -2.96
CA TYR A 66 -1.25 -10.24 -4.35
C TYR A 66 -1.49 -8.76 -4.59
N PHE A 67 -0.93 -8.29 -5.69
CA PHE A 67 -1.23 -6.99 -6.26
C PHE A 67 -2.15 -7.16 -7.47
N LEU A 68 -3.12 -6.27 -7.59
CA LEU A 68 -3.82 -6.01 -8.83
C LEU A 68 -3.29 -4.67 -9.35
N ILE A 69 -2.66 -4.69 -10.52
CA ILE A 69 -1.96 -3.54 -11.09
C ILE A 69 -2.70 -3.12 -12.35
N ASP A 70 -3.23 -1.92 -12.33
CA ASP A 70 -3.97 -1.32 -13.43
C ASP A 70 -3.13 -0.25 -14.14
N SER A 71 -3.05 -0.30 -15.46
CA SER A 71 -2.35 0.68 -16.29
C SER A 71 -3.28 1.63 -17.05
N GLY A 72 -4.57 1.65 -16.73
CA GLY A 72 -5.66 2.32 -17.44
C GLY A 72 -6.12 1.60 -18.72
N SER A 73 -5.29 0.73 -19.28
CA SER A 73 -5.57 -0.05 -20.49
C SER A 73 -5.67 -1.56 -20.25
N SER A 74 -5.13 -2.02 -19.13
CA SER A 74 -5.13 -3.42 -18.72
C SER A 74 -4.91 -3.53 -17.24
N THR A 75 -5.45 -4.61 -16.67
CA THR A 75 -5.34 -4.92 -15.25
C THR A 75 -4.69 -6.29 -15.11
N VAL A 76 -3.66 -6.42 -14.26
CA VAL A 76 -2.93 -7.66 -14.08
C VAL A 76 -2.86 -8.02 -12.60
N LYS A 77 -3.31 -9.24 -12.26
CA LYS A 77 -3.08 -9.85 -10.94
C LYS A 77 -1.66 -10.46 -10.92
N THR A 78 -0.84 -10.06 -9.95
CA THR A 78 0.53 -10.54 -9.77
C THR A 78 0.87 -10.73 -8.31
N LYS A 79 1.78 -11.65 -7.99
CA LYS A 79 2.33 -11.77 -6.64
C LYS A 79 3.41 -10.71 -6.39
N PRO A 80 3.66 -10.33 -5.12
CA PRO A 80 4.87 -9.62 -4.74
C PRO A 80 6.12 -10.39 -5.20
N THR A 81 7.21 -9.67 -5.50
CA THR A 81 8.48 -10.31 -5.86
C THR A 81 9.14 -11.01 -4.66
N ALA A 82 8.86 -10.53 -3.45
CA ALA A 82 9.20 -11.21 -2.21
C ALA A 82 8.13 -10.91 -1.15
N VAL A 83 7.92 -11.86 -0.24
CA VAL A 83 7.05 -11.75 0.92
C VAL A 83 7.86 -12.20 2.13
N LYS A 84 7.92 -11.38 3.16
CA LYS A 84 8.56 -11.71 4.45
C LYS A 84 7.61 -11.36 5.57
N PHE A 85 7.55 -12.23 6.56
CA PHE A 85 6.77 -12.02 7.77
C PHE A 85 7.66 -12.28 8.98
N GLN A 86 7.90 -11.25 9.80
CA GLN A 86 8.72 -11.36 11.00
C GLN A 86 8.20 -10.40 12.06
N ASN A 87 8.02 -10.88 13.30
CA ASN A 87 7.58 -10.06 14.43
C ASN A 87 6.30 -9.25 14.14
N GLN A 88 5.33 -9.86 13.44
CA GLN A 88 4.07 -9.23 13.01
C GLN A 88 4.22 -8.14 11.93
N ILE A 89 5.43 -7.93 11.40
CA ILE A 89 5.66 -7.05 10.26
C ILE A 89 5.56 -7.88 8.98
N LEU A 90 4.63 -7.47 8.11
CA LEU A 90 4.52 -7.95 6.73
C LEU A 90 5.30 -7.01 5.82
N SER A 91 6.37 -7.52 5.22
CA SER A 91 7.17 -6.81 4.22
C SER A 91 6.97 -7.44 2.85
N LEU A 92 6.52 -6.64 1.89
CA LEU A 92 6.34 -7.03 0.50
C LEU A 92 7.30 -6.24 -0.38
N GLU A 93 7.88 -6.92 -1.37
CA GLU A 93 8.69 -6.28 -2.40
C GLU A 93 7.95 -6.34 -3.74
N TYR A 94 8.08 -5.29 -4.55
CA TYR A 94 7.63 -5.32 -5.94
C TYR A 94 8.57 -4.50 -6.84
N THR A 95 8.76 -4.96 -8.07
CA THR A 95 9.64 -4.30 -9.05
C THR A 95 8.96 -4.14 -10.39
N PHE A 96 8.70 -2.90 -10.80
CA PHE A 96 8.17 -2.61 -12.12
C PHE A 96 9.22 -2.83 -13.23
N LYS A 97 8.85 -3.62 -14.24
CA LYS A 97 9.70 -3.89 -15.42
C LYS A 97 9.40 -2.98 -16.61
N ARG A 98 8.30 -2.24 -16.55
CA ARG A 98 7.83 -1.32 -17.60
C ARG A 98 7.61 0.06 -17.01
N ILE A 99 7.88 1.09 -17.81
CA ILE A 99 7.56 2.48 -17.48
C ILE A 99 6.07 2.71 -17.69
N GLY A 100 5.50 3.66 -16.96
CA GLY A 100 4.08 4.01 -17.07
C GLY A 100 3.52 4.55 -15.78
N PHE A 101 2.21 4.80 -15.78
CA PHE A 101 1.44 5.12 -14.60
C PHE A 101 0.60 3.90 -14.23
N TYR A 102 0.62 3.54 -12.96
CA TYR A 102 -0.06 2.36 -12.47
C TYR A 102 -0.81 2.64 -11.18
N ASP A 103 -2.05 2.19 -11.12
CA ASP A 103 -2.76 2.01 -9.86
C ASP A 103 -2.41 0.61 -9.33
N VAL A 104 -1.95 0.55 -8.08
CA VAL A 104 -1.53 -0.67 -7.42
C VAL A 104 -2.45 -0.91 -6.24
N HIS A 105 -3.20 -1.99 -6.31
CA HIS A 105 -4.12 -2.44 -5.30
C HIS A 105 -3.52 -3.65 -4.57
N LEU A 106 -3.25 -3.52 -3.27
CA LEU A 106 -2.88 -4.65 -2.43
C LEU A 106 -4.12 -5.42 -2.01
N TYR A 107 -4.09 -6.73 -2.23
CA TYR A 107 -5.06 -7.67 -1.69
C TYR A 107 -4.39 -8.63 -0.72
N ILE A 108 -5.10 -8.90 0.38
CA ILE A 108 -4.81 -10.00 1.30
C ILE A 108 -6.07 -10.86 1.32
N GLU A 109 -5.93 -12.14 1.01
CA GLU A 109 -7.03 -13.00 0.57
C GLU A 109 -7.78 -12.31 -0.58
N ASP A 110 -9.10 -12.17 -0.50
CA ASP A 110 -9.91 -11.46 -1.50
C ASP A 110 -10.29 -10.03 -1.05
N ASN A 111 -9.67 -9.53 0.03
CA ASN A 111 -9.95 -8.21 0.58
C ASN A 111 -9.00 -7.16 0.02
N LEU A 112 -9.57 -6.06 -0.51
CA LEU A 112 -8.80 -4.90 -0.93
C LEU A 112 -8.31 -4.16 0.31
N ILE A 113 -6.99 -4.03 0.45
CA ILE A 113 -6.36 -3.48 1.66
C ILE A 113 -5.95 -2.03 1.44
N ALA A 114 -5.22 -1.77 0.35
CA ALA A 114 -4.65 -0.47 0.09
C ALA A 114 -4.51 -0.18 -1.40
N THR A 115 -4.64 1.10 -1.78
CA THR A 115 -4.38 1.58 -3.13
C THR A 115 -3.28 2.65 -3.14
N TYR A 116 -2.40 2.53 -4.13
CA TYR A 116 -1.30 3.43 -4.42
C TYR A 116 -1.27 3.77 -5.92
N VAL A 117 -0.67 4.89 -6.28
CA VAL A 117 -0.39 5.32 -7.65
C VAL A 117 1.12 5.39 -7.83
N PHE A 118 1.64 4.73 -8.85
CA PHE A 118 3.06 4.71 -9.17
C PHE A 118 3.30 5.27 -10.57
N GLU A 119 4.08 6.34 -10.64
CA GLU A 119 4.72 6.82 -11.86
C GLU A 119 6.10 6.16 -11.98
N VAL A 120 6.24 5.22 -12.91
CA VAL A 120 7.48 4.49 -13.17
C VAL A 120 8.22 5.15 -14.33
N LYS A 121 9.37 5.73 -14.03
CA LYS A 121 10.23 6.45 -14.99
C LYS A 121 11.41 5.59 -15.44
N LYS A 122 12.14 6.06 -16.45
CA LYS A 122 13.40 5.44 -16.86
C LYS A 122 14.46 5.55 -15.77
#